data_AF-R5BAA0-F1
#
_entry.id   AF-R5BAA0-F1
#
_cell.length_a   1.000
_cell.length_b   1.000
_cell.length_c   1.000
_cell.angle_alpha   90.00
_cell.angle_beta   90.00
_cell.angle_gamma   90.00
#
_symmetry.space_group_name_H-M   'P 1'
#
loop_
_entity.id
_entity.type
_entity.pdbx_description
1 polymer ?
#
loop_
_entity_poly.entity_id
_entity_poly.type
_entity_poly.pdbx_seq_one_letter_code
_entity_poly.pdbx_strand_id
1 'polypeptide(L)'
;MKHLPFFIISLLLLSAFGCSSKHLSDEYDPLEKYRDTIIGKFDGNNIDTLIAEPIDTTIDRSLWVWRIYSKSNTVDTLILSQRYTVRLIKEGDLDGNGTDEFGVRREAEAGTWDNYCLYTYDKGKWKYLIEPIWTYSDHFYTDLNKGADAVERANQSSYVTVRFSDIRNDDFCIVDTLIPIAPHSIPTQK
;
A
#
# COMPACT_ATOMS: atom_id res chain seq x y z
N MET A 1 50.94 -58.09 27.44
CA MET A 1 51.38 -57.22 28.57
C MET A 1 51.58 -55.83 27.99
N LYS A 2 51.17 -54.69 28.55
CA LYS A 2 50.32 -54.28 29.68
C LYS A 2 50.14 -52.76 29.42
N HIS A 3 48.91 -52.26 29.57
CA HIS A 3 48.49 -50.89 29.92
C HIS A 3 49.20 -49.63 29.32
N LEU A 4 48.41 -48.88 28.53
CA LEU A 4 48.06 -47.44 28.66
C LEU A 4 49.19 -46.37 28.68
N PRO A 5 48.96 -45.19 28.05
CA PRO A 5 48.12 -44.16 28.69
C PRO A 5 47.23 -43.39 27.68
N PHE A 6 45.90 -43.35 27.81
CA PHE A 6 45.13 -42.35 28.58
C PHE A 6 45.57 -40.87 28.48
N PHE A 7 46.30 -40.47 27.44
CA PHE A 7 46.70 -39.07 27.24
C PHE A 7 46.12 -38.37 25.99
N ILE A 8 45.25 -39.03 25.22
CA ILE A 8 44.66 -38.45 24.00
C ILE A 8 43.21 -37.93 24.24
N ILE A 9 42.66 -38.07 25.45
CA ILE A 9 41.28 -37.64 25.77
C ILE A 9 41.24 -36.24 26.43
N SER A 10 42.38 -35.59 26.69
CA SER A 10 42.42 -34.28 27.37
C SER A 10 42.63 -33.07 26.46
N LEU A 11 42.62 -33.22 25.12
CA LEU A 11 42.92 -32.14 24.18
C LEU A 11 41.81 -31.86 23.15
N LEU A 12 40.55 -32.09 23.53
CA LEU A 12 39.35 -31.74 22.73
C LEU A 12 38.31 -30.95 23.56
N LEU A 13 38.76 -30.16 24.53
CA LEU A 13 37.90 -29.27 25.34
C LEU A 13 38.20 -27.78 25.09
N LEU A 14 38.61 -27.43 23.88
CA LEU A 14 38.80 -26.04 23.45
C LEU A 14 38.17 -25.83 22.07
N SER A 15 36.85 -25.63 22.04
CA SER A 15 36.13 -24.86 21.00
C SER A 15 34.61 -25.00 21.14
N ALA A 16 34.07 -24.53 22.27
CA ALA A 16 32.63 -24.30 22.38
C ALA A 16 32.33 -23.10 23.29
N PHE A 17 33.02 -21.98 23.05
CA PHE A 17 32.41 -20.67 23.26
C PHE A 17 31.95 -20.20 21.90
N GLY A 18 30.81 -20.73 21.45
CA GLY A 18 30.04 -20.10 20.40
C GLY A 18 29.67 -18.71 20.90
N CYS A 19 30.18 -17.67 20.24
CA CYS A 19 29.63 -16.33 20.34
C CYS A 19 28.13 -16.42 20.03
N SER A 20 27.30 -16.51 21.06
CA SER A 20 25.89 -16.13 20.94
C SER A 20 25.82 -14.61 21.02
N SER A 21 26.42 -13.92 20.04
CA SER A 21 25.97 -12.59 19.71
C SER A 21 24.66 -12.74 18.94
N LYS A 22 23.56 -12.96 19.67
CA LYS A 22 22.26 -12.49 19.19
C LYS A 22 22.29 -10.97 19.32
N HIS A 23 23.08 -10.32 18.46
CA HIS A 23 22.72 -8.99 18.02
C HIS A 23 21.54 -9.20 17.07
N LEU A 24 20.35 -9.37 17.64
CA LEU A 24 19.19 -8.76 17.04
C LEU A 24 19.46 -7.28 17.20
N SER A 25 20.06 -6.67 16.18
CA SER A 25 19.85 -5.24 16.00
C SER A 25 18.35 -5.11 15.77
N ASP A 26 17.61 -4.72 16.80
CA ASP A 26 16.37 -3.97 16.60
C ASP A 26 16.82 -2.68 15.91
N GLU A 27 17.05 -2.78 14.59
CA GLU A 27 17.32 -1.65 13.75
C GLU A 27 16.02 -0.85 13.75
N TYR A 28 15.99 0.15 14.63
CA TYR A 28 14.86 1.05 14.75
C TYR A 28 14.64 1.68 13.38
N ASP A 29 13.57 1.25 12.71
CA ASP A 29 13.14 1.81 11.44
C ASP A 29 12.18 2.97 11.75
N PRO A 30 12.67 4.24 11.71
CA PRO A 30 11.85 5.39 12.05
C PRO A 30 10.67 5.59 11.08
N LEU A 31 10.69 4.91 9.94
CA LEU A 31 9.67 5.02 8.89
C LEU A 31 8.57 3.97 9.02
N GLU A 32 8.73 2.97 9.89
CA GLU A 32 7.75 1.90 10.09
C GLU A 32 6.35 2.46 10.44
N LYS A 33 6.30 3.53 11.23
CA LYS A 33 5.04 4.20 11.63
C LYS A 33 4.23 4.78 10.46
N TYR A 34 4.83 4.94 9.29
CA TYR A 34 4.18 5.43 8.09
C TYR A 34 3.75 4.30 7.16
N ARG A 35 4.16 3.06 7.43
CA ARG A 35 3.77 1.91 6.61
C ARG A 35 2.27 1.70 6.66
N ASP A 36 1.75 1.26 5.53
CA ASP A 36 0.38 0.76 5.44
C ASP A 36 0.35 -0.52 4.62
N THR A 37 -0.61 -1.38 4.90
CA THR A 37 -0.71 -2.69 4.27
C THR A 37 -2.13 -3.10 3.98
N ILE A 38 -2.35 -3.73 2.84
CA ILE A 38 -3.63 -4.36 2.48
C ILE A 38 -3.40 -5.77 1.92
N ILE A 39 -4.38 -6.65 2.10
CA ILE A 39 -4.33 -8.04 1.64
C ILE A 39 -5.37 -8.26 0.55
N GLY A 40 -4.96 -8.80 -0.60
CA GLY A 40 -5.83 -8.96 -1.75
C GLY A 40 -5.22 -9.82 -2.85
N LYS A 41 -6.02 -10.07 -3.89
CA LYS A 41 -5.66 -10.87 -5.06
C LYS A 41 -5.23 -9.97 -6.22
N PHE A 42 -4.12 -9.27 -6.05
CA PHE A 42 -3.71 -8.18 -6.94
C PHE A 42 -3.19 -8.65 -8.32
N ASP A 43 -2.61 -9.85 -8.41
CA ASP A 43 -2.12 -10.43 -9.67
C ASP A 43 -3.17 -11.31 -10.38
N GLY A 44 -4.36 -11.46 -9.78
CA GLY A 44 -5.43 -12.34 -10.26
C GLY A 44 -5.21 -13.82 -10.01
N ASN A 45 -4.15 -14.24 -9.32
CA ASN A 45 -3.82 -15.65 -9.08
C ASN A 45 -3.62 -15.96 -7.59
N ASN A 46 -2.89 -15.12 -6.87
CA ASN A 46 -2.44 -15.37 -5.51
C ASN A 46 -2.96 -14.29 -4.56
N ILE A 47 -3.25 -14.67 -3.31
CA ILE A 47 -3.44 -13.69 -2.25
C ILE A 47 -2.06 -13.20 -1.82
N ASP A 48 -1.87 -11.88 -1.83
CA ASP A 48 -0.62 -11.22 -1.44
C ASP A 48 -0.92 -10.04 -0.51
N THR A 49 0.12 -9.48 0.10
CA THR A 49 0.09 -8.25 0.88
C THR A 49 0.79 -7.15 0.08
N LEU A 50 0.08 -6.07 -0.22
CA LEU A 50 0.74 -4.83 -0.66
C LEU A 50 1.21 -4.06 0.58
N ILE A 51 2.42 -3.51 0.46
CA ILE A 51 3.07 -2.69 1.49
C ILE A 51 3.37 -1.33 0.86
N ALA A 52 2.81 -0.27 1.44
CA ALA A 52 3.18 1.11 1.14
C ALA A 52 4.18 1.60 2.18
N GLU A 53 5.31 2.16 1.74
CA GLU A 53 6.27 2.78 2.64
C GLU A 53 7.08 3.89 1.96
N PRO A 54 7.55 4.91 2.70
CA PRO A 54 8.44 5.91 2.16
C PRO A 54 9.86 5.35 1.98
N ILE A 55 10.50 5.67 0.85
CA ILE A 55 11.89 5.27 0.53
C ILE A 55 12.86 6.45 0.53
N ASP A 56 12.35 7.68 0.45
CA ASP A 56 13.15 8.89 0.60
C ASP A 56 12.32 9.96 1.32
N THR A 57 12.77 10.32 2.53
CA THR A 57 12.18 11.38 3.36
C THR A 57 13.10 12.60 3.48
N THR A 58 14.19 12.65 2.71
CA THR A 58 15.22 13.70 2.79
C THR A 58 14.80 15.00 2.10
N ILE A 59 13.75 14.96 1.29
CA ILE A 59 13.16 16.12 0.63
C ILE A 59 12.32 16.89 1.65
N ASP A 60 12.79 18.10 1.99
CA ASP A 60 12.06 19.06 2.82
C ASP A 60 10.70 19.43 2.17
N ARG A 61 9.68 19.72 3.00
CA ARG A 61 8.25 19.96 2.66
C ARG A 61 7.34 18.74 2.46
N SER A 62 7.71 17.59 3.01
CA SER A 62 6.87 16.37 3.02
C SER A 62 6.65 15.70 1.66
N LEU A 63 7.37 16.12 0.61
CA LEU A 63 7.36 15.45 -0.70
C LEU A 63 8.21 14.17 -0.63
N TRP A 64 7.62 13.10 -0.14
CA TRP A 64 8.30 11.81 -0.01
C TRP A 64 8.10 10.98 -1.26
N VAL A 65 9.14 10.20 -1.57
CA VAL A 65 9.00 9.12 -2.54
C VAL A 65 8.53 7.89 -1.78
N TRP A 66 7.42 7.33 -2.22
CA TRP A 66 6.80 6.13 -1.71
C TRP A 66 6.96 5.00 -2.71
N ARG A 67 7.08 3.78 -2.19
CA ARG A 67 6.89 2.57 -2.96
C ARG A 67 5.67 1.82 -2.45
N ILE A 68 4.95 1.21 -3.37
CA ILE A 68 3.93 0.21 -3.08
C ILE A 68 4.37 -1.07 -3.78
N TYR A 69 4.61 -2.12 -3.02
CA TYR A 69 5.13 -3.38 -3.54
C TYR A 69 4.43 -4.56 -2.89
N SER A 70 4.42 -5.69 -3.60
CA SER A 70 3.92 -6.95 -3.07
C SER A 70 4.97 -7.67 -2.24
N LYS A 71 4.55 -8.23 -1.11
CA LYS A 71 5.42 -9.00 -0.23
C LYS A 71 5.99 -10.25 -0.93
N SER A 72 5.22 -10.88 -1.80
CA SER A 72 5.66 -12.05 -2.57
C SER A 72 6.15 -11.75 -3.99
N ASN A 73 6.36 -10.47 -4.34
CA ASN A 73 6.82 -10.02 -5.67
C ASN A 73 5.92 -10.53 -6.82
N THR A 74 4.61 -10.59 -6.59
CA THR A 74 3.61 -11.04 -7.59
C THR A 74 3.23 -9.94 -8.58
N VAL A 75 3.43 -8.68 -8.21
CA VAL A 75 3.14 -7.49 -9.02
C VAL A 75 4.29 -6.49 -8.97
N ASP A 76 4.43 -5.68 -10.03
CA ASP A 76 5.44 -4.63 -10.15
C ASP A 76 5.36 -3.61 -8.99
N THR A 77 6.50 -3.05 -8.61
CA THR A 77 6.55 -1.97 -7.62
C THR A 77 6.05 -0.67 -8.25
N LEU A 78 5.08 -0.03 -7.59
CA LEU A 78 4.59 1.30 -7.94
C LEU A 78 5.36 2.37 -7.16
N ILE A 79 5.92 3.36 -7.86
CA ILE A 79 6.62 4.50 -7.25
C ILE A 79 5.74 5.75 -7.33
N LEU A 80 5.61 6.44 -6.20
CA LEU A 80 4.79 7.64 -6.04
C LEU A 80 5.59 8.75 -5.34
N SER A 81 5.77 9.89 -5.98
CA SER A 81 6.22 11.15 -5.40
C SER A 81 5.01 11.93 -4.91
N GLN A 82 4.84 12.03 -3.59
CA GLN A 82 3.65 12.63 -2.98
C GLN A 82 3.98 13.41 -1.71
N ARG A 83 3.14 14.41 -1.41
CA ARG A 83 3.35 15.34 -0.29
C ARG A 83 2.92 14.80 1.08
N TYR A 84 2.17 13.71 1.10
CA TYR A 84 1.43 13.27 2.28
C TYR A 84 1.61 11.78 2.53
N THR A 85 1.14 11.34 3.70
CA THR A 85 1.13 9.92 4.05
C THR A 85 0.24 9.16 3.09
N VAL A 86 0.76 8.09 2.50
CA VAL A 86 -0.02 7.17 1.66
C VAL A 86 -0.79 6.23 2.56
N ARG A 87 -2.11 6.16 2.36
CA ARG A 87 -2.98 5.14 2.95
C ARG A 87 -3.61 4.31 1.85
N LEU A 88 -3.56 3.01 2.04
CA LEU A 88 -4.11 2.02 1.14
C LEU A 88 -5.54 1.68 1.57
N ILE A 89 -6.44 1.60 0.61
CA ILE A 89 -7.79 1.10 0.81
C ILE A 89 -7.99 -0.06 -0.15
N LYS A 90 -8.41 -1.20 0.39
CA LYS A 90 -8.78 -2.35 -0.44
C LYS A 90 -10.16 -2.11 -1.03
N GLU A 91 -10.28 -2.14 -2.35
CA GLU A 91 -11.55 -1.95 -3.05
C GLU A 91 -12.10 -3.26 -3.62
N GLY A 92 -11.23 -4.25 -3.84
CA GLY A 92 -11.61 -5.53 -4.43
C GLY A 92 -11.76 -5.45 -5.95
N ASP A 93 -12.27 -6.51 -6.57
CA ASP A 93 -12.50 -6.61 -8.02
C ASP A 93 -13.64 -5.69 -8.48
N LEU A 94 -13.32 -4.43 -8.74
CA LEU A 94 -14.26 -3.38 -9.14
C LEU A 94 -14.69 -3.55 -10.61
N ASP A 95 -13.78 -3.98 -11.49
CA ASP A 95 -14.04 -4.08 -12.93
C ASP A 95 -14.47 -5.47 -13.40
N GLY A 96 -14.31 -6.51 -12.57
CA GLY A 96 -14.67 -7.88 -12.93
C GLY A 96 -13.60 -8.65 -13.67
N ASN A 97 -12.36 -8.16 -13.72
CA ASN A 97 -11.25 -8.82 -14.39
C ASN A 97 -10.60 -9.94 -13.54
N GLY A 98 -10.99 -10.05 -12.27
CA GLY A 98 -10.51 -11.09 -11.34
C GLY A 98 -9.23 -10.73 -10.59
N THR A 99 -8.77 -9.49 -10.71
CA THR A 99 -7.75 -8.85 -9.86
C THR A 99 -8.44 -7.93 -8.86
N ASP A 100 -7.89 -7.79 -7.65
CA ASP A 100 -8.37 -6.80 -6.70
C ASP A 100 -7.78 -5.41 -7.05
N GLU A 101 -8.63 -4.40 -7.20
CA GLU A 101 -8.24 -3.00 -7.18
C GLU A 101 -7.99 -2.50 -5.75
N PHE A 102 -7.19 -1.44 -5.67
CA PHE A 102 -6.99 -0.70 -4.43
C PHE A 102 -6.94 0.81 -4.69
N GLY A 103 -7.31 1.58 -3.70
CA GLY A 103 -7.17 3.02 -3.71
C GLY A 103 -6.00 3.51 -2.87
N VAL A 104 -5.45 4.64 -3.29
CA VAL A 104 -4.50 5.44 -2.51
C VAL A 104 -5.18 6.73 -2.13
N ARG A 105 -5.40 6.93 -0.83
CA ARG A 105 -5.72 8.24 -0.27
C ARG A 105 -4.48 8.87 0.34
N ARG A 106 -4.46 10.19 0.32
CA ARG A 106 -3.39 11.02 0.90
C ARG A 106 -3.89 11.61 2.20
N GLU A 107 -3.10 11.47 3.25
CA GLU A 107 -3.50 11.89 4.59
C GLU A 107 -2.57 12.95 5.17
N ALA A 108 -3.17 14.06 5.61
CA ALA A 108 -2.53 15.12 6.38
C ALA A 108 -3.35 15.43 7.63
N GLU A 109 -2.68 15.87 8.70
CA GLU A 109 -3.28 16.04 10.04
C GLU A 109 -4.42 17.06 10.10
N ALA A 110 -4.43 18.09 9.24
CA ALA A 110 -5.43 19.16 9.26
C ALA A 110 -6.64 18.92 8.34
N GLY A 111 -6.77 17.69 7.82
CA GLY A 111 -7.66 17.37 6.71
C GLY A 111 -7.17 17.99 5.39
N THR A 112 -7.45 17.36 4.27
CA THR A 112 -6.90 17.78 2.97
C THR A 112 -7.82 17.43 1.83
N TRP A 113 -7.93 18.38 0.90
CA TRP A 113 -8.47 18.14 -0.43
C TRP A 113 -7.37 17.55 -1.31
N ASP A 114 -7.55 16.31 -1.73
CA ASP A 114 -6.60 15.63 -2.60
C ASP A 114 -7.28 14.56 -3.46
N ASN A 115 -6.53 14.06 -4.43
CA ASN A 115 -6.95 12.98 -5.29
C ASN A 115 -6.91 11.64 -4.55
N TYR A 116 -8.03 10.93 -4.62
CA TYR A 116 -8.10 9.50 -4.39
C TYR A 116 -7.85 8.79 -5.73
N CYS A 117 -6.77 8.01 -5.78
CA CYS A 117 -6.34 7.31 -6.99
C CYS A 117 -6.69 5.83 -6.88
N LEU A 118 -7.46 5.29 -7.83
CA LEU A 118 -7.76 3.87 -7.93
C LEU A 118 -6.78 3.18 -8.88
N TYR A 119 -6.18 2.08 -8.44
CA TYR A 119 -5.22 1.31 -9.20
C TYR A 119 -5.76 -0.07 -9.56
N THR A 120 -5.56 -0.44 -10.83
CA THR A 120 -5.84 -1.77 -11.37
C THR A 120 -4.58 -2.36 -11.99
N TYR A 121 -4.43 -3.69 -11.93
CA TYR A 121 -3.27 -4.40 -12.47
C TYR A 121 -3.61 -5.02 -13.83
N ASP A 122 -3.40 -4.24 -14.91
CA ASP A 122 -3.69 -4.67 -16.26
C ASP A 122 -2.40 -5.07 -16.99
N LYS A 123 -2.34 -6.34 -17.43
CA LYS A 123 -1.24 -6.90 -18.25
C LYS A 123 0.15 -6.67 -17.65
N GLY A 124 0.26 -6.92 -16.35
CA GLY A 124 1.53 -6.83 -15.64
C GLY A 124 1.95 -5.41 -15.30
N LYS A 125 1.04 -4.42 -15.35
CA LYS A 125 1.35 -3.03 -15.03
C LYS A 125 0.24 -2.37 -14.25
N TRP A 126 0.62 -1.54 -13.29
CA TRP A 126 -0.31 -0.63 -12.63
C TRP A 126 -0.82 0.44 -13.59
N LYS A 127 -2.13 0.64 -13.56
CA LYS A 127 -2.84 1.72 -14.25
C LYS A 127 -3.81 2.38 -13.28
N TYR A 128 -4.23 3.59 -13.60
CA TYR A 128 -5.44 4.10 -12.99
C TYR A 128 -6.64 3.37 -13.57
N LEU A 129 -7.59 2.97 -12.73
CA LEU A 129 -8.85 2.34 -13.18
C LEU A 129 -9.75 3.36 -13.88
N ILE A 130 -9.86 4.54 -13.27
CA ILE A 130 -10.58 5.73 -13.72
C ILE A 130 -9.75 6.97 -13.39
N GLU A 131 -10.14 8.14 -13.89
CA GLU A 131 -9.46 9.38 -13.55
C GLU A 131 -9.46 9.59 -12.03
N PRO A 132 -8.35 10.08 -11.43
CA PRO A 132 -8.28 10.35 -10.00
C PRO A 132 -9.43 11.26 -9.55
N ILE A 133 -10.08 10.89 -8.45
CA ILE A 133 -11.29 11.57 -7.97
C ILE A 133 -10.94 12.53 -6.83
N TRP A 134 -11.58 13.68 -6.81
CA TRP A 134 -11.28 14.70 -5.82
C TRP A 134 -12.03 14.42 -4.50
N THR A 135 -11.29 14.22 -3.41
CA THR A 135 -11.86 13.87 -2.10
C THR A 135 -11.36 14.83 -1.04
N TYR A 136 -12.21 15.17 -0.08
CA TYR A 136 -11.79 15.75 1.18
C TYR A 136 -11.60 14.63 2.18
N SER A 137 -10.56 14.69 3.02
CA SER A 137 -10.22 13.64 4.01
C SER A 137 -11.43 13.13 4.80
N ASP A 138 -12.33 14.03 5.19
CA ASP A 138 -13.50 13.71 6.02
C ASP A 138 -14.51 12.80 5.32
N HIS A 139 -14.47 12.72 3.98
CA HIS A 139 -15.24 11.75 3.19
C HIS A 139 -15.09 10.34 3.75
N PHE A 140 -13.88 9.96 4.16
CA PHE A 140 -13.55 8.61 4.59
C PHE A 140 -13.78 8.33 6.08
N TYR A 141 -14.00 9.36 6.89
CA TYR A 141 -14.03 9.25 8.36
C TYR A 141 -15.35 9.64 9.00
N THR A 142 -16.12 10.46 8.29
CA THR A 142 -17.36 11.02 8.84
C THR A 142 -18.57 10.30 8.26
N ASP A 143 -19.69 10.38 8.97
CA ASP A 143 -20.99 9.87 8.49
C ASP A 143 -21.51 10.62 7.25
N LEU A 144 -20.75 11.57 6.68
CA LEU A 144 -21.10 12.31 5.47
C LEU A 144 -21.38 11.37 4.29
N ASN A 145 -20.60 10.29 4.15
CA ASN A 145 -20.82 9.25 3.14
C ASN A 145 -21.75 8.12 3.63
N LYS A 146 -22.43 8.28 4.77
CA LYS A 146 -23.35 7.30 5.37
C LYS A 146 -22.75 5.90 5.57
N GLY A 147 -21.43 5.84 5.80
CA GLY A 147 -20.69 4.58 5.91
C GLY A 147 -20.53 3.81 4.60
N ALA A 148 -20.85 4.40 3.45
CA ALA A 148 -20.57 3.82 2.15
C ALA A 148 -19.09 4.00 1.78
N ASP A 149 -18.58 3.15 0.89
CA ASP A 149 -17.24 3.31 0.35
C ASP A 149 -17.19 4.48 -0.64
N ALA A 150 -15.99 5.02 -0.87
CA ALA A 150 -15.79 6.05 -1.89
C ALA A 150 -16.05 5.48 -3.29
N VAL A 151 -15.83 4.18 -3.46
CA VAL A 151 -15.91 3.50 -4.74
C VAL A 151 -16.50 2.11 -4.52
N GLU A 152 -17.45 1.71 -5.37
CA GLU A 152 -18.08 0.39 -5.30
C GLU A 152 -18.30 -0.16 -6.70
N ARG A 153 -18.25 -1.48 -6.82
CA ARG A 153 -18.62 -2.16 -8.07
C ARG A 153 -20.05 -1.79 -8.47
N ALA A 154 -20.24 -1.32 -9.70
CA ALA A 154 -21.57 -1.06 -10.21
C ALA A 154 -22.27 -2.35 -10.65
N ASN A 155 -23.60 -2.36 -10.60
CA ASN A 155 -24.41 -3.43 -11.20
C ASN A 155 -24.28 -3.48 -12.72
N GLN A 156 -23.95 -2.34 -13.34
CA GLN A 156 -23.70 -2.22 -14.77
C GLN A 156 -22.24 -2.57 -15.05
N SER A 157 -22.02 -3.59 -15.89
CA SER A 157 -20.68 -3.93 -16.36
C SER A 157 -20.00 -2.71 -17.00
N SER A 158 -18.68 -2.59 -16.81
CA SER A 158 -17.85 -1.48 -17.30
C SER A 158 -18.10 -0.12 -16.63
N TYR A 159 -18.84 -0.09 -15.53
CA TYR A 159 -19.00 1.11 -14.70
C TYR A 159 -18.59 0.81 -13.26
N VAL A 160 -18.22 1.87 -12.57
CA VAL A 160 -17.98 1.86 -11.14
C VAL A 160 -18.81 2.98 -10.51
N THR A 161 -19.42 2.70 -9.35
CA THR A 161 -20.09 3.71 -8.55
C THR A 161 -19.02 4.49 -7.81
N VAL A 162 -19.03 5.81 -7.95
CA VAL A 162 -18.03 6.71 -7.40
C VAL A 162 -18.72 7.78 -6.59
N ARG A 163 -18.23 7.95 -5.38
CA ARG A 163 -18.63 8.99 -4.45
C ARG A 163 -17.42 9.88 -4.24
N PHE A 164 -17.51 11.14 -4.64
CA PHE A 164 -16.43 12.11 -4.45
C PHE A 164 -16.94 13.37 -3.78
N SER A 165 -16.02 14.13 -3.17
CA SER A 165 -16.35 15.32 -2.40
C SER A 165 -16.44 16.54 -3.32
N ASP A 166 -17.41 17.43 -3.05
CA ASP A 166 -17.63 18.66 -3.82
C ASP A 166 -18.16 19.76 -2.88
N ILE A 167 -18.05 21.03 -3.30
CA ILE A 167 -18.63 22.18 -2.60
C ILE A 167 -19.69 22.80 -3.49
N ARG A 168 -20.94 22.82 -3.01
CA ARG A 168 -22.07 23.39 -3.74
C ARG A 168 -22.87 24.28 -2.84
N ASN A 169 -23.15 25.51 -3.31
CA ASN A 169 -23.85 26.52 -2.51
C ASN A 169 -23.20 26.75 -1.13
N ASP A 170 -21.86 26.81 -1.11
CA ASP A 170 -21.03 26.98 0.09
C ASP A 170 -21.10 25.84 1.13
N ASP A 171 -21.74 24.71 0.78
CA ASP A 171 -21.82 23.53 1.65
C ASP A 171 -21.05 22.33 1.05
N PHE A 172 -20.42 21.55 1.93
CA PHE A 172 -19.82 20.27 1.58
C PHE A 172 -20.91 19.28 1.16
N CYS A 173 -20.68 18.59 0.05
CA CYS A 173 -21.55 17.53 -0.40
C CYS A 173 -20.76 16.35 -0.99
N ILE A 174 -21.43 15.20 -1.04
CA ILE A 174 -20.96 14.02 -1.75
C ILE A 174 -21.74 13.90 -3.05
N VAL A 175 -21.01 13.72 -4.14
CA VAL A 175 -21.57 13.45 -5.47
C VAL A 175 -21.47 11.95 -5.71
N ASP A 176 -22.61 11.29 -5.84
CA ASP A 176 -22.70 9.87 -6.20
C ASP A 176 -23.00 9.75 -7.71
N THR A 177 -22.10 9.10 -8.45
CA THR A 177 -22.20 8.96 -9.90
C THR A 177 -21.65 7.62 -10.39
N LEU A 178 -22.11 7.21 -11.57
CA LEU A 178 -21.48 6.12 -12.32
C LEU A 178 -20.39 6.68 -13.22
N ILE A 179 -19.20 6.12 -13.16
CA ILE A 179 -18.07 6.47 -14.03
C ILE A 179 -17.72 5.27 -14.92
N PRO A 180 -17.58 5.45 -16.24
CA PRO A 180 -17.08 4.40 -17.11
C PRO A 180 -15.66 3.98 -16.71
N ILE A 181 -15.44 2.67 -16.62
CA ILE A 181 -14.12 2.11 -16.38
C ILE A 181 -13.28 2.28 -17.65
N ALA A 182 -12.19 3.03 -17.54
CA ALA A 182 -11.30 3.36 -18.65
C ALA A 182 -9.85 3.35 -18.17
N PRO A 183 -9.23 2.15 -18.03
CA PRO A 183 -7.91 2.05 -17.46
C PRO A 183 -6.87 2.76 -18.31
N HIS A 184 -6.09 3.64 -17.69
CA HIS A 184 -5.11 4.47 -18.39
C HIS A 184 -3.80 4.56 -17.63
N SER A 185 -2.75 4.90 -18.39
CA SER A 185 -1.39 4.95 -17.86
C SER A 185 -1.25 6.03 -16.78
N ILE A 186 -0.54 5.69 -15.72
CA ILE A 186 -0.15 6.65 -14.69
C ILE A 186 0.82 7.65 -15.31
N PRO A 187 0.55 8.97 -15.24
CA PRO A 187 1.46 9.98 -15.76
C PRO A 187 2.84 9.86 -15.11
N THR A 188 3.90 9.97 -15.91
CA THR A 188 5.26 10.04 -15.37
C THR A 188 5.36 11.25 -14.44
N GLN A 189 5.64 11.00 -13.17
CA GLN A 189 5.86 12.06 -12.20
C GLN A 189 7.26 12.63 -12.47
N LYS A 190 7.31 13.93 -12.80
CA LYS A 190 8.54 14.68 -13.10
C LYS A 190 9.20 15.17 -11.83
#